data_AF-A0A957BDH9-F1
#
_entry.id   AF-A0A957BDH9-F1
#
_cell.length_a   1.000
_cell.length_b   1.000
_cell.length_c   1.000
_cell.angle_alpha   90.00
_cell.angle_beta   90.00
_cell.angle_gamma   90.00
#
_symmetry.space_group_name_H-M   'P 1'
#
loop_
_entity.id
_entity.type
_entity.pdbx_description
1 polymer ?
#
loop_
_entity_poly.entity_id
_entity_poly.type
_entity_poly.pdbx_seq_one_letter_code
_entity_poly.pdbx_strand_id
1 'polypeptide(L)'
;MFNWLSNIFSDRQQLRSDTPHVEAVAVHNSALYNDALSAASNGEIYQQSPWIYVAVNRIAEAGALVPLRVLRLDGERRLQVDRHPLEVLLDAPNPFLSRFELFEQTLGMLELTGNAYWYLTGNNRGQPAQIWPLRADRVSIVPDPQGYIRGYVYEVDGKRIPYEPLEI
;
A
#
# COMPACT_ATOMS: atom_id res chain seq x y z
N MET A 1 30.21 -41.26 10.62
CA MET A 1 29.18 -41.29 9.56
C MET A 1 27.82 -41.19 10.23
N PHE A 2 27.44 -40.00 10.69
CA PHE A 2 26.28 -39.77 11.56
C PHE A 2 25.17 -39.08 10.76
N ASN A 3 24.34 -39.90 10.12
CA ASN A 3 23.27 -39.53 9.20
C ASN A 3 21.94 -39.28 9.95
N TRP A 4 21.96 -38.45 11.00
CA TRP A 4 20.77 -38.16 11.83
C TRP A 4 20.10 -36.82 11.49
N LEU A 5 20.79 -35.92 10.77
CA LEU A 5 20.23 -34.66 10.29
C LEU A 5 19.30 -34.83 9.08
N SER A 6 19.39 -35.94 8.35
CA SER A 6 18.56 -36.22 7.17
C SER A 6 17.11 -36.56 7.51
N ASN A 7 16.82 -36.99 8.76
CA ASN A 7 15.47 -37.30 9.22
C ASN A 7 14.68 -36.09 9.74
N ILE A 8 15.29 -34.91 9.88
CA ILE A 8 14.58 -33.70 10.32
C ILE A 8 13.82 -33.05 9.16
N PHE A 9 14.25 -33.29 7.91
CA PHE A 9 13.66 -32.68 6.71
C PHE A 9 13.18 -33.71 5.68
N SER A 10 13.15 -35.01 6.02
CA SER A 10 12.77 -36.08 5.09
C SER A 10 11.26 -36.21 4.88
N ASP A 11 10.45 -35.66 5.79
CA ASP A 11 9.01 -35.57 5.61
C ASP A 11 8.72 -34.27 4.86
N ARG A 12 8.70 -34.34 3.51
CA ARG A 12 7.92 -33.39 2.71
C ARG A 12 6.45 -33.62 3.04
N GLN A 13 6.04 -33.24 4.25
CA GLN A 13 4.64 -33.04 4.56
C GLN A 13 4.20 -31.88 3.68
N GLN A 14 3.44 -32.24 2.64
CA GLN A 14 2.63 -31.29 1.90
C GLN A 14 1.99 -30.34 2.90
N LEU A 15 2.17 -29.04 2.66
CA LEU A 15 1.48 -28.00 3.42
C LEU A 15 0.00 -28.38 3.47
N ARG A 16 -0.59 -28.37 4.68
CA ARG A 16 -2.01 -28.70 4.85
C ARG A 16 -2.84 -27.77 3.98
N SER A 17 -3.71 -28.32 3.14
CA SER A 17 -4.55 -27.53 2.24
C SER A 17 -5.55 -26.66 2.99
N ASP A 18 -6.02 -27.13 4.14
CA ASP A 18 -6.88 -26.39 5.07
C ASP A 18 -6.10 -26.02 6.32
N THR A 19 -5.89 -24.71 6.49
CA THR A 19 -5.22 -24.14 7.66
C THR A 19 -6.18 -23.20 8.39
N PRO A 20 -7.23 -23.70 9.07
CA PRO A 20 -8.19 -22.86 9.80
C PRO A 20 -7.53 -22.06 10.94
N HIS A 21 -6.35 -22.48 11.36
CA HIS A 21 -5.53 -21.82 12.37
C HIS A 21 -4.57 -20.77 11.78
N VAL A 22 -4.38 -20.66 10.46
CA VAL A 22 -3.67 -19.50 9.88
C VAL A 22 -4.52 -18.25 10.02
N GLU A 23 -5.83 -18.35 9.80
CA GLU A 23 -6.76 -17.26 10.04
C GLU A 23 -6.75 -16.89 11.54
N ALA A 24 -6.85 -17.87 12.43
CA ALA A 24 -6.76 -17.61 13.88
C ALA A 24 -5.39 -17.05 14.31
N VAL A 25 -4.27 -17.50 13.76
CA VAL A 25 -2.91 -17.01 14.10
C VAL A 25 -2.64 -15.63 13.46
N ALA A 26 -3.14 -15.36 12.25
CA ALA A 26 -3.09 -14.04 11.62
C ALA A 26 -3.93 -13.04 12.42
N VAL A 27 -5.12 -13.46 12.87
CA VAL A 27 -6.00 -12.67 13.74
C VAL A 27 -5.38 -12.49 15.14
N HIS A 28 -4.75 -13.53 15.72
CA HIS A 28 -4.14 -13.41 17.05
C HIS A 28 -2.85 -12.59 17.04
N ASN A 29 -2.04 -12.65 15.97
CA ASN A 29 -0.88 -11.76 15.80
C ASN A 29 -1.28 -10.32 15.44
N SER A 30 -2.47 -10.08 14.87
CA SER A 30 -3.01 -8.72 14.75
C SER A 30 -3.43 -8.10 16.09
N ALA A 31 -3.65 -8.92 17.13
CA ALA A 31 -4.20 -8.50 18.43
C ALA A 31 -3.16 -8.15 19.51
N LEU A 32 -1.85 -8.18 19.24
CA LEU A 32 -0.85 -7.69 20.21
C LEU A 32 -0.75 -6.14 20.25
N TYR A 33 -1.58 -5.44 19.48
CA TYR A 33 -1.67 -3.98 19.39
C TYR A 33 -3.15 -3.54 19.38
N ASN A 34 -3.93 -4.06 20.34
CA ASN A 34 -5.39 -3.95 20.47
C ASN A 34 -5.96 -2.51 20.43
N ASP A 35 -6.98 -2.30 19.58
CA ASP A 35 -8.07 -1.30 19.59
C ASP A 35 -7.77 0.20 19.70
N ALA A 36 -6.59 0.61 20.19
CA ALA A 36 -6.14 2.00 20.24
C ALA A 36 -5.53 2.49 18.91
N LEU A 37 -5.51 1.65 17.87
CA LEU A 37 -4.85 1.88 16.58
C LEU A 37 -5.78 1.73 15.38
N SER A 38 -7.05 2.11 15.53
CA SER A 38 -7.82 2.49 14.34
C SER A 38 -7.07 3.61 13.62
N ALA A 39 -7.16 3.69 12.29
CA ALA A 39 -6.50 4.77 11.58
C ALA A 39 -6.96 6.17 12.06
N ALA A 40 -8.17 6.28 12.63
CA ALA A 40 -8.65 7.48 13.32
C ALA A 40 -7.87 7.79 14.61
N SER A 41 -7.61 6.80 15.45
CA SER A 41 -6.83 6.98 16.69
C SER A 41 -5.34 7.20 16.41
N ASN A 42 -4.79 6.62 15.34
CA ASN A 42 -3.42 6.91 14.90
C ASN A 42 -3.28 8.37 14.44
N GLY A 43 -4.29 8.88 13.73
CA GLY A 43 -4.36 10.30 13.36
C GLY A 43 -4.41 11.23 14.56
N GLU A 44 -5.12 10.84 15.63
CA GLU A 44 -5.17 11.62 16.87
C GLU A 44 -3.82 11.62 17.61
N ILE A 45 -3.21 10.45 17.78
CA ILE A 45 -1.89 10.31 18.43
C ILE A 45 -0.83 11.09 17.65
N TYR A 46 -0.86 11.05 16.33
CA TYR A 46 0.03 11.82 15.46
C TYR A 46 -0.08 13.34 15.70
N GLN A 47 -1.29 13.85 15.96
CA GLN A 47 -1.50 15.27 16.27
C GLN A 47 -1.08 15.65 17.70
N GLN A 48 -1.20 14.72 18.65
CA GLN A 48 -0.97 15.00 20.07
C GLN A 48 0.48 14.74 20.52
N SER A 49 1.22 13.87 19.83
CA SER A 49 2.58 13.47 20.20
C SER A 49 3.63 14.09 19.27
N PRO A 50 4.45 15.05 19.75
CA PRO A 50 5.49 15.67 18.93
C PRO A 50 6.53 14.68 18.40
N TRP A 51 6.83 13.63 19.17
CA TRP A 51 7.80 12.61 18.77
C TRP A 51 7.31 11.79 17.57
N ILE A 52 6.02 11.42 17.59
CA ILE A 52 5.40 10.65 16.50
C ILE A 52 5.26 11.54 15.28
N TYR A 53 4.80 12.77 15.46
CA TYR A 53 4.76 13.77 14.40
C TYR A 53 6.13 13.89 13.70
N VAL A 54 7.20 14.14 14.45
CA VAL A 54 8.55 14.31 13.86
C VAL A 54 9.03 13.03 13.16
N ALA A 55 8.83 11.86 13.75
CA ALA A 55 9.27 10.60 13.16
C ALA A 55 8.60 10.32 11.81
N VAL A 56 7.27 10.43 11.75
CA VAL A 56 6.48 10.18 10.53
C VAL A 56 6.83 11.21 9.46
N ASN A 57 6.85 12.50 9.79
CA ASN A 57 7.18 13.54 8.81
C ASN A 57 8.59 13.35 8.27
N ARG A 58 9.56 13.00 9.11
CA ARG A 58 10.94 12.87 8.66
C ARG A 58 11.12 11.73 7.65
N ILE A 59 10.41 10.62 7.85
CA ILE A 59 10.41 9.50 6.91
C ILE A 59 9.70 9.89 5.61
N ALA A 60 8.50 10.49 5.72
CA ALA A 60 7.69 10.88 4.58
C ALA A 60 8.40 11.90 3.69
N GLU A 61 8.95 12.97 4.27
CA GLU A 61 9.74 13.98 3.54
C GLU A 61 10.96 13.37 2.86
N ALA A 62 11.72 12.55 3.59
CA ALA A 62 12.94 11.94 3.06
C ALA A 62 12.65 11.03 1.86
N GLY A 63 11.57 10.25 1.92
CA GLY A 63 11.15 9.41 0.80
C GLY A 63 10.60 10.23 -0.37
N ALA A 64 9.82 11.28 -0.11
CA ALA A 64 9.25 12.15 -1.13
C ALA A 64 10.32 12.94 -1.92
N LEU A 65 11.48 13.20 -1.32
CA LEU A 65 12.62 13.84 -1.99
C LEU A 65 13.32 12.95 -3.02
N VAL A 66 13.13 11.62 -2.97
CA VAL A 66 13.84 10.69 -3.85
C VAL A 66 13.33 10.86 -5.30
N PRO A 67 14.22 11.15 -6.27
CA PRO A 67 13.82 11.26 -7.66
C PRO A 67 13.50 9.86 -8.22
N LEU A 68 12.31 9.71 -8.81
CA LEU A 68 11.94 8.51 -9.54
C LEU A 68 12.26 8.66 -11.02
N ARG A 69 12.82 7.60 -11.60
CA ARG A 69 13.18 7.53 -13.03
C ARG A 69 12.74 6.20 -13.61
N VAL A 70 12.18 6.25 -14.81
CA VAL A 70 11.79 5.06 -15.57
C VAL A 70 12.96 4.62 -16.43
N LEU A 71 13.34 3.36 -16.26
CA LEU A 71 14.40 2.71 -17.00
C LEU A 71 13.80 1.63 -17.89
N ARG A 72 14.19 1.59 -19.15
CA ARG A 72 13.90 0.48 -20.07
C ARG A 72 15.05 -0.51 -20.03
N LEU A 73 14.70 -1.80 -19.97
CA LEU A 73 15.65 -2.88 -20.13
C LEU A 73 15.90 -3.14 -21.62
N ASP A 74 17.16 -3.12 -22.01
CA ASP A 74 17.65 -3.50 -23.33
C ASP A 74 18.72 -4.60 -23.16
N GLY A 75 18.25 -5.85 -23.13
CA GLY A 75 19.03 -6.97 -22.63
C GLY A 75 19.39 -6.78 -21.16
N GLU A 76 20.68 -6.79 -20.83
CA GLU A 76 21.19 -6.52 -19.48
C GLU A 76 21.38 -5.03 -19.18
N ARG A 77 21.23 -4.15 -20.19
CA ARG A 77 21.45 -2.71 -20.03
C ARG A 77 20.19 -2.03 -19.53
N ARG A 78 20.36 -1.11 -18.59
CA ARG A 78 19.32 -0.18 -18.12
C ARG A 78 19.51 1.16 -18.81
N LEU A 79 18.57 1.51 -19.68
CA LEU A 79 18.57 2.79 -20.40
C LEU A 79 17.49 3.68 -19.80
N GLN A 80 17.86 4.90 -19.41
CA GLN A 80 16.89 5.88 -18.96
C GLN A 80 15.95 6.27 -20.10
N VAL A 81 14.65 6.34 -19.80
CA VAL A 81 13.64 6.82 -20.74
C VAL A 81 13.25 8.23 -20.35
N ASP A 82 13.69 9.21 -21.12
CA ASP A 82 13.40 10.61 -20.82
C ASP A 82 11.91 10.91 -21.00
N ARG A 83 11.32 11.57 -20.00
CA ARG A 83 9.91 12.01 -19.98
C ARG A 83 8.92 10.88 -20.28
N HIS A 84 9.14 9.71 -19.66
CA HIS A 84 8.19 8.62 -19.75
C HIS A 84 6.80 9.07 -19.24
N PRO A 85 5.66 8.65 -19.84
CA PRO A 85 4.33 9.09 -19.42
C PRO A 85 4.05 8.93 -17.91
N LEU A 86 4.58 7.86 -17.30
CA LEU A 86 4.50 7.65 -15.85
C LEU A 86 5.25 8.72 -15.04
N GLU A 87 6.45 9.14 -15.49
CA GLU A 87 7.18 10.23 -14.81
C GLU A 87 6.40 11.53 -14.90
N VAL A 88 5.84 11.83 -16.08
CA VAL A 88 5.02 13.02 -16.29
C VAL A 88 3.79 13.01 -15.39
N LEU A 89 3.12 11.86 -15.26
CA LEU A 89 1.98 11.69 -14.37
C LEU A 89 2.39 11.86 -12.90
N LEU A 90 3.50 11.27 -12.47
CA LEU A 90 3.96 11.40 -11.08
C LEU A 90 4.47 12.80 -10.74
N ASP A 91 5.01 13.56 -11.70
CA ASP A 91 5.46 14.94 -11.49
C ASP A 91 4.28 15.90 -11.24
N ALA A 92 3.14 15.66 -11.90
CA ALA A 92 1.90 16.42 -11.75
C ALA A 92 0.68 15.46 -11.65
N PRO A 93 0.51 14.77 -10.51
CA PRO A 93 -0.49 13.70 -10.35
C PRO A 93 -1.92 14.19 -10.49
N ASN A 94 -2.21 15.42 -10.08
CA ASN A 94 -3.48 16.08 -10.31
C ASN A 94 -3.27 17.60 -10.25
N PRO A 95 -4.29 18.44 -10.53
CA PRO A 95 -4.13 19.90 -10.55
C PRO A 95 -3.75 20.54 -9.20
N PHE A 96 -3.80 19.79 -8.10
CA PHE A 96 -3.65 20.30 -6.73
C PHE A 96 -2.39 19.79 -6.03
N LEU A 97 -1.81 18.67 -6.49
CA LEU A 97 -0.68 18.02 -5.86
C LEU A 97 0.52 17.98 -6.79
N SER A 98 1.69 18.25 -6.23
CA SER A 98 2.99 17.93 -6.78
C SER A 98 3.38 16.48 -6.48
N ARG A 99 4.45 15.99 -7.14
CA ARG A 99 5.08 14.71 -6.80
C ARG A 99 5.40 14.59 -5.32
N PHE A 100 6.01 15.63 -4.76
CA PHE A 100 6.45 15.62 -3.38
C PHE A 100 5.26 15.42 -2.44
N GLU A 101 4.20 16.19 -2.62
CA GLU A 101 2.99 16.09 -1.78
C GLU A 101 2.29 14.74 -1.93
N LEU A 102 2.25 14.16 -3.14
CA LEU A 102 1.69 12.81 -3.34
C LEU A 102 2.46 11.77 -2.51
N PHE A 103 3.80 11.75 -2.62
CA PHE A 103 4.61 10.76 -1.90
C PHE A 103 4.66 11.02 -0.40
N GLU A 104 4.70 12.28 0.02
CA GLU A 104 4.64 12.67 1.43
C GLU A 104 3.34 12.15 2.07
N GLN A 105 2.19 12.37 1.42
CA GLN A 105 0.91 11.84 1.90
C GLN A 105 0.86 10.31 1.88
N THR A 106 1.41 9.69 0.85
CA THR A 106 1.42 8.22 0.69
C THR A 106 2.26 7.56 1.79
N LEU A 107 3.49 8.05 1.99
CA LEU A 107 4.40 7.53 3.01
C LEU A 107 3.86 7.84 4.41
N GLY A 108 3.32 9.03 4.64
CA GLY A 108 2.66 9.35 5.91
C GLY A 108 1.50 8.40 6.22
N MET A 109 0.67 8.07 5.24
CA MET A 109 -0.43 7.12 5.43
C MET A 109 0.06 5.69 5.72
N LEU A 110 1.13 5.25 5.04
CA LEU A 110 1.76 3.96 5.30
C LEU A 110 2.31 3.87 6.72
N GLU A 111 3.00 4.91 7.20
CA GLU A 111 3.54 4.94 8.57
C GLU A 111 2.42 5.00 9.62
N LEU A 112 1.32 5.70 9.34
CA LEU A 112 0.21 5.85 10.29
C LEU A 112 -0.76 4.68 10.29
N THR A 113 -0.97 4.00 9.15
CA THR A 113 -2.09 3.04 9.01
C THR A 113 -1.67 1.71 8.41
N GLY A 114 -0.42 1.58 7.97
CA GLY A 114 0.09 0.41 7.26
C GLY A 114 -0.41 0.29 5.82
N ASN A 115 -1.30 1.17 5.37
CA ASN A 115 -1.93 1.10 4.05
C ASN A 115 -1.92 2.47 3.37
N ALA A 116 -1.89 2.50 2.04
CA ALA A 116 -2.12 3.69 1.25
C ALA A 116 -2.77 3.29 -0.08
N TYR A 117 -3.67 4.13 -0.57
CA TYR A 117 -4.49 3.83 -1.74
C TYR A 117 -4.51 5.04 -2.67
N TRP A 118 -4.48 4.79 -3.98
CA TRP A 118 -4.48 5.83 -4.99
C TRP A 118 -5.62 5.60 -5.96
N TYR A 119 -6.63 6.47 -5.94
CA TYR A 119 -7.64 6.44 -6.99
C TYR A 119 -7.07 6.97 -8.31
N LEU A 120 -7.14 6.14 -9.35
CA LEU A 120 -6.63 6.44 -10.68
C LEU A 120 -7.79 6.82 -11.60
N THR A 121 -7.77 8.06 -12.14
CA THR A 121 -8.72 8.43 -13.19
C THR A 121 -8.15 8.11 -14.56
N GLY A 122 -8.97 7.62 -15.48
CA GLY A 122 -8.57 7.33 -16.85
C GLY A 122 -8.78 8.53 -17.79
N ASN A 123 -7.97 8.61 -18.85
CA ASN A 123 -8.29 9.42 -20.03
C ASN A 123 -9.22 8.66 -20.99
N ASN A 124 -9.65 9.31 -22.08
CA ASN A 124 -10.50 8.72 -23.12
C ASN A 124 -9.87 7.50 -23.84
N ARG A 125 -8.63 7.13 -23.54
CA ARG A 125 -7.90 5.98 -24.07
C ARG A 125 -7.67 4.88 -23.02
N GLY A 126 -8.28 5.01 -21.84
CA GLY A 126 -8.16 4.04 -20.75
C GLY A 126 -6.78 4.05 -20.06
N GLN A 127 -5.99 5.12 -20.23
CA GLN A 127 -4.71 5.27 -19.54
C GLN A 127 -4.88 6.16 -18.30
N PRO A 128 -4.17 5.88 -17.19
CA PRO A 128 -4.17 6.75 -16.02
C PRO A 128 -3.79 8.19 -16.39
N ALA A 129 -4.63 9.13 -15.99
CA ALA A 129 -4.54 10.55 -16.29
C ALA A 129 -4.33 11.37 -15.02
N GLN A 130 -4.88 10.95 -13.90
CA GLN A 130 -4.65 11.57 -12.60
C GLN A 130 -4.58 10.52 -11.49
N ILE A 131 -3.90 10.90 -10.41
CA ILE A 131 -3.74 10.13 -9.19
C ILE A 131 -4.30 10.94 -8.03
N TRP A 132 -5.19 10.31 -7.27
CA TRP A 132 -5.84 10.90 -6.11
C TRP A 132 -5.58 10.05 -4.87
N PRO A 133 -4.73 10.49 -3.92
CA PRO A 133 -4.52 9.75 -2.70
C PRO A 133 -5.82 9.68 -1.90
N LEU A 134 -6.20 8.46 -1.53
CA LEU A 134 -7.36 8.20 -0.69
C LEU A 134 -6.93 8.04 0.76
N ARG A 135 -7.82 8.47 1.65
CA ARG A 135 -7.72 8.25 3.08
C ARG A 135 -7.90 6.76 3.39
N ALA A 136 -6.84 6.10 3.87
CA ALA A 136 -6.85 4.65 4.10
C ALA A 136 -7.86 4.23 5.18
N ASP A 137 -8.14 5.09 6.17
CA ASP A 137 -9.16 4.89 7.20
C ASP A 137 -10.59 4.76 6.63
N ARG A 138 -10.79 5.20 5.39
CA ARG A 138 -12.09 5.22 4.71
C ARG A 138 -12.20 4.17 3.61
N VAL A 139 -11.17 3.37 3.40
CA VAL A 139 -11.16 2.30 2.39
C VAL A 139 -11.40 0.96 3.07
N SER A 140 -12.37 0.20 2.56
CA SER A 140 -12.62 -1.18 2.92
C SER A 140 -12.33 -2.09 1.74
N ILE A 141 -11.61 -3.19 1.97
CA ILE A 141 -11.32 -4.21 0.96
C ILE A 141 -12.50 -5.18 0.88
N VAL A 142 -12.97 -5.47 -0.32
CA VAL A 142 -13.98 -6.51 -0.57
C VAL A 142 -13.25 -7.78 -1.00
N PRO A 143 -13.20 -8.83 -0.15
CA PRO A 143 -12.51 -10.06 -0.49
C PRO A 143 -13.25 -10.83 -1.60
N ASP A 144 -12.48 -11.52 -2.44
CA ASP A 144 -13.04 -12.47 -3.41
C ASP A 144 -12.63 -13.90 -3.06
N PRO A 145 -13.57 -14.86 -2.94
CA PRO A 145 -13.24 -16.24 -2.60
C PRO A 145 -12.37 -16.96 -3.65
N GLN A 146 -12.29 -16.44 -4.88
CA GLN A 146 -11.49 -17.01 -5.96
C GLN A 146 -10.30 -16.12 -6.37
N GLY A 147 -10.47 -14.80 -6.38
CA GLY A 147 -9.54 -13.82 -6.93
C GLY A 147 -8.80 -12.93 -5.94
N TYR A 148 -8.76 -13.29 -4.65
CA TYR A 148 -8.17 -12.52 -3.54
C TYR A 148 -8.93 -11.22 -3.23
N ILE A 149 -9.02 -10.27 -4.17
CA ILE A 149 -9.72 -8.99 -4.01
C ILE A 149 -10.75 -8.81 -5.11
N ARG A 150 -12.01 -8.59 -4.72
CA ARG A 150 -13.11 -8.27 -5.64
C ARG A 150 -13.12 -6.78 -6.01
N GLY A 151 -12.77 -5.93 -5.05
CA GLY A 151 -12.81 -4.48 -5.20
C GLY A 151 -12.63 -3.79 -3.86
N TYR A 152 -12.91 -2.50 -3.85
CA TYR A 152 -12.77 -1.63 -2.69
C TYR A 152 -14.04 -0.79 -2.49
N VAL A 153 -14.27 -0.35 -1.27
CA VAL A 153 -15.35 0.60 -0.95
C VAL A 153 -14.75 1.78 -0.21
N TYR A 154 -14.94 2.97 -0.74
CA TYR A 154 -14.56 4.22 -0.08
C TYR A 154 -15.77 4.89 0.56
N GLU A 155 -15.67 5.21 1.86
CA GLU A 155 -16.76 5.78 2.62
C GLU A 155 -16.51 7.27 2.93
N VAL A 156 -17.40 8.13 2.45
CA VAL A 156 -17.33 9.58 2.68
C VAL A 156 -18.73 10.17 2.81
N ASP A 157 -18.95 10.98 3.85
CA ASP A 157 -20.23 11.67 4.11
C ASP A 157 -21.46 10.73 4.07
N GLY A 158 -21.32 9.51 4.62
CA GLY A 158 -22.36 8.49 4.63
C GLY A 158 -22.62 7.83 3.27
N LYS A 159 -21.87 8.18 2.23
CA LYS A 159 -21.90 7.53 0.92
C LYS A 159 -20.82 6.46 0.83
N ARG A 160 -21.19 5.32 0.27
CA ARG A 160 -20.28 4.21 -0.05
C ARG A 160 -20.03 4.23 -1.56
N ILE A 161 -18.79 4.45 -1.96
CA ILE A 161 -18.38 4.52 -3.35
C ILE A 161 -17.61 3.24 -3.66
N PRO A 162 -18.18 2.30 -4.44
CA PRO A 162 -17.46 1.10 -4.85
C PRO A 162 -16.42 1.46 -5.92
N TYR A 163 -15.26 0.81 -5.84
CA TYR A 163 -14.19 0.88 -6.83
C TYR A 163 -13.76 -0.52 -7.25
N GLU A 164 -13.47 -0.67 -8.54
CA GLU A 164 -12.87 -1.88 -9.10
C GLU A 164 -11.40 -1.98 -8.70
N PRO A 165 -10.80 -3.19 -8.67
CA PRO A 165 -9.40 -3.36 -8.32
C PRO A 165 -8.40 -2.60 -9.20
N LEU A 166 -8.77 -2.26 -10.43
CA LEU A 166 -7.91 -1.51 -11.35
C LEU A 166 -7.94 0.01 -11.10
N GLU A 167 -8.92 0.49 -10.34
CA GLU A 167 -9.12 1.91 -10.07
C GLU A 167 -8.34 2.40 -8.83
N ILE A 168 -7.80 1.49 -8.02
CA ILE A 168 -7.14 1.78 -6.72
C ILE A 168 -5.75 1.16 -6.60
#